data_AF-A0A953BGS1-F1
#
_entry.id   AF-A0A953BGS1-F1
#
_cell.length_a   1.000
_cell.length_b   1.000
_cell.length_c   1.000
_cell.angle_alpha   90.00
_cell.angle_beta   90.00
_cell.angle_gamma   90.00
#
_symmetry.space_group_name_H-M   'P 1'
#
loop_
_entity.id
_entity.type
_entity.pdbx_description
1 polymer ?
#
loop_
_entity_poly.entity_id
_entity_poly.type
_entity_poly.pdbx_seq_one_letter_code
_entity_poly.pdbx_strand_id
1 'polypeptide(L)'
;MSLLARLYKRRIVNVNVNIVLAGLFALVPVAVVVEIVHRYFLGNREVLTHSEKFIISAVTIVTDIVSDVTFFYVLHWMANHWPQKIPGEKLAEVVGEGAAPGYFKDATLVQVERMVLSPLLYTIWTVTQIAMMKMGVAPVWATVMGFCTATACIRTIHTMWMVRTARRLRKHARGS
;
A
#
# COMPACT_ATOMS: atom_id res chain seq x y z
N MET A 1 -16.98 -20.91 11.94
CA MET A 1 -16.57 -19.81 11.03
C MET A 1 -16.92 -18.42 11.61
N SER A 2 -16.48 -18.09 12.84
CA SER A 2 -17.16 -17.06 13.66
C SER A 2 -16.28 -15.93 14.23
N LEU A 3 -14.95 -15.97 14.06
CA LEU A 3 -14.00 -14.96 14.55
C LEU A 3 -13.33 -14.17 13.42
N LEU A 4 -12.86 -14.84 12.36
CA LEU A 4 -12.25 -14.20 11.19
C LEU A 4 -13.20 -13.24 10.47
N ALA A 5 -14.43 -13.66 10.18
CA ALA A 5 -15.46 -12.79 9.58
C ALA A 5 -15.82 -11.59 10.48
N ARG A 6 -15.76 -11.77 11.82
CA ARG A 6 -16.05 -10.71 12.80
C ARG A 6 -14.91 -9.69 12.92
N LEU A 7 -13.66 -10.14 12.71
CA LEU A 7 -12.50 -9.28 12.59
C LEU A 7 -12.47 -8.55 11.25
N TYR A 8 -12.84 -9.23 10.15
CA TYR A 8 -12.93 -8.64 8.81
C TYR A 8 -13.98 -7.53 8.72
N LYS A 9 -15.12 -7.68 9.41
CA LYS A 9 -16.13 -6.62 9.57
C LYS A 9 -15.62 -5.35 10.25
N ARG A 10 -14.45 -5.36 10.91
CA ARG A 10 -13.86 -4.12 11.43
C ARG A 10 -13.23 -3.36 10.27
N ARG A 11 -13.70 -2.13 10.03
CA ARG A 11 -13.15 -1.17 9.05
C ARG A 11 -11.62 -1.17 8.98
N ILE A 12 -10.96 -1.26 10.15
CA ILE A 12 -9.49 -1.30 10.27
C ILE A 12 -8.85 -2.48 9.52
N VAL A 13 -9.45 -3.68 9.62
CA VAL A 13 -8.91 -4.90 9.00
C VAL A 13 -9.18 -4.89 7.51
N ASN A 14 -10.39 -4.55 7.07
CA ASN A 14 -10.72 -4.45 5.65
C ASN A 14 -9.82 -3.44 4.93
N VAL A 15 -9.65 -2.24 5.52
CA VAL A 15 -8.73 -1.23 4.97
C VAL A 15 -7.32 -1.80 4.85
N ASN A 16 -6.75 -2.38 5.91
CA ASN A 16 -5.39 -2.93 5.86
C ASN A 16 -5.23 -4.04 4.82
N VAL A 17 -6.20 -4.96 4.70
CA VAL A 17 -6.16 -6.05 3.71
C VAL A 17 -6.18 -5.48 2.30
N ASN A 18 -7.08 -4.54 2.01
CA ASN A 18 -7.16 -3.93 0.69
C ASN A 18 -5.85 -3.21 0.33
N ILE A 19 -5.19 -2.55 1.30
CA ILE A 19 -3.90 -1.91 1.00
C ILE A 19 -2.77 -2.92 0.79
N VAL A 20 -2.74 -4.01 1.56
CA VAL A 20 -1.73 -5.05 1.36
C VAL A 20 -1.91 -5.70 -0.01
N LEU A 21 -3.15 -5.94 -0.43
CA LEU A 21 -3.44 -6.48 -1.76
C LEU A 21 -3.05 -5.50 -2.87
N ALA A 22 -3.46 -4.23 -2.77
CA ALA A 22 -3.08 -3.20 -3.75
C ALA A 22 -1.56 -3.06 -3.87
N GLY A 23 -0.86 -3.04 -2.73
CA GLY A 23 0.60 -3.01 -2.69
C GLY A 23 1.26 -4.26 -3.29
N LEU A 24 0.73 -5.45 -3.03
CA LEU A 24 1.22 -6.70 -3.66
C LEU A 24 1.01 -6.70 -5.17
N PHE A 25 -0.12 -6.18 -5.65
CA PHE A 25 -0.37 -6.04 -7.09
C PHE A 25 0.54 -4.99 -7.72
N ALA A 26 0.81 -3.88 -7.03
CA ALA A 26 1.75 -2.85 -7.47
C ALA A 26 3.21 -3.32 -7.48
N LEU A 27 3.58 -4.27 -6.61
CA LEU A 27 4.93 -4.84 -6.57
C LEU A 27 5.32 -5.56 -7.87
N VAL A 28 4.35 -6.19 -8.55
CA VAL A 28 4.60 -6.94 -9.79
C VAL A 28 5.17 -6.05 -10.90
N PRO A 29 4.50 -4.96 -11.34
CA PRO A 29 5.07 -4.07 -12.35
C PRO A 29 6.34 -3.37 -11.85
N VAL A 30 6.46 -3.06 -10.56
CA VAL A 30 7.69 -2.50 -9.99
C VAL A 30 8.87 -3.44 -10.19
N ALA A 31 8.72 -4.72 -9.84
CA ALA A 31 9.77 -5.72 -10.01
C ALA A 31 10.15 -5.89 -11.50
N VAL A 32 9.16 -5.90 -12.39
CA VAL A 32 9.39 -5.98 -13.84
C VAL A 32 10.19 -4.78 -14.34
N VAL A 33 9.81 -3.56 -13.94
CA VAL A 33 10.55 -2.35 -14.35
C VAL A 33 11.96 -2.34 -13.79
N VAL A 34 12.16 -2.72 -12.53
CA VAL A 34 13.50 -2.83 -11.92
C VAL A 34 14.36 -3.82 -12.70
N GLU A 35 13.81 -4.98 -13.07
CA GLU A 35 14.53 -5.98 -13.85
C GLU A 35 14.88 -5.47 -15.25
N ILE A 36 13.96 -4.75 -15.91
CA ILE A 36 14.22 -4.15 -17.23
C ILE A 36 15.35 -3.11 -17.12
N VAL A 37 15.29 -2.22 -16.12
CA VAL A 37 16.32 -1.20 -15.91
C VAL A 37 17.66 -1.85 -15.62
N HIS A 38 17.70 -2.87 -14.75
CA HIS A 38 18.94 -3.56 -14.39
C HIS A 38 19.54 -4.32 -15.58
N ARG A 39 18.74 -5.08 -16.32
CA ARG A 39 19.21 -5.89 -17.46
C ARG A 39 19.59 -5.05 -18.67
N TYR A 40 18.70 -4.17 -19.12
CA TYR A 40 18.83 -3.48 -20.41
C TYR A 40 19.51 -2.12 -20.30
N PHE A 41 19.35 -1.41 -19.19
CA PHE A 41 19.88 -0.05 -19.04
C PHE A 41 21.23 -0.02 -18.32
N LEU A 42 21.44 -0.94 -17.37
CA LEU A 42 22.64 -0.98 -16.52
C LEU A 42 23.59 -2.16 -16.85
N GLY A 43 23.24 -2.95 -17.87
CA GLY A 43 24.11 -4.00 -18.41
C GLY A 43 24.32 -5.19 -17.49
N ASN A 44 23.36 -5.49 -16.60
CA ASN A 44 23.34 -6.69 -15.75
C ASN A 44 24.60 -6.88 -14.88
N ARG A 45 25.20 -5.79 -14.41
CA ARG A 45 26.37 -5.84 -13.53
C ARG A 45 25.97 -6.26 -12.12
N GLU A 46 26.78 -7.11 -11.48
CA GLU A 46 26.58 -7.53 -10.08
C GLU A 46 26.86 -6.39 -9.10
N VAL A 47 27.87 -5.56 -9.37
CA VAL A 47 28.25 -4.44 -8.52
C VAL A 47 27.78 -3.14 -9.16
N LEU A 48 26.71 -2.57 -8.60
CA LEU A 48 26.17 -1.28 -9.01
C LEU A 48 26.93 -0.13 -8.35
N THR A 49 27.18 0.92 -9.12
CA THR A 49 27.69 2.21 -8.65
C THR A 49 26.63 2.94 -7.81
N HIS A 50 27.06 3.95 -7.04
CA HIS A 50 26.14 4.76 -6.22
C HIS A 50 25.04 5.44 -7.05
N SER A 51 25.40 5.96 -8.23
CA SER A 51 24.45 6.61 -9.15
C SER A 51 23.42 5.63 -9.68
N GLU A 52 23.83 4.42 -10.06
CA GLU A 52 22.93 3.39 -10.57
C GLU A 52 21.95 2.89 -9.50
N LYS A 53 22.41 2.71 -8.25
CA LYS A 53 21.54 2.38 -7.10
C LYS A 53 20.48 3.45 -6.88
N PHE A 54 20.84 4.73 -7.06
CA PHE A 54 19.91 5.84 -6.95
C PHE A 54 18.89 5.86 -8.09
N ILE A 55 19.32 5.61 -9.34
CA ILE A 55 18.43 5.51 -10.50
C ILE A 55 17.42 4.38 -10.31
N ILE A 56 17.86 3.17 -9.91
CA ILE A 56 16.94 2.05 -9.65
C ILE A 56 15.94 2.44 -8.56
N SER A 57 16.40 3.05 -7.46
CA SER A 57 15.51 3.47 -6.37
C SER A 57 14.49 4.52 -6.81
N ALA A 58 14.92 5.53 -7.58
CA ALA A 58 14.03 6.57 -8.10
C ALA A 58 12.97 6.01 -9.04
N VAL A 59 13.37 5.16 -9.99
CA VAL A 59 12.43 4.49 -10.91
C VAL A 59 11.46 3.59 -10.14
N THR A 60 11.96 2.83 -9.16
CA THR A 60 11.14 1.98 -8.28
C THR A 60 10.02 2.79 -7.62
N ILE A 61 10.36 3.93 -7.01
CA ILE A 61 9.39 4.80 -6.33
C ILE A 61 8.35 5.34 -7.32
N VAL A 62 8.79 5.83 -8.47
CA VAL A 62 7.88 6.39 -9.48
C VAL A 62 6.93 5.32 -10.02
N THR A 63 7.46 4.13 -10.34
CA THR A 63 6.66 3.00 -10.84
C THR A 63 5.66 2.53 -9.79
N ASP A 64 6.06 2.48 -8.51
CA ASP A 64 5.17 2.09 -7.41
C ASP A 64 4.01 3.07 -7.24
N ILE A 65 4.30 4.38 -7.20
CA ILE A 65 3.26 5.42 -7.08
C ILE A 65 2.24 5.29 -8.21
N VAL A 66 2.72 5.19 -9.45
CA VAL A 66 1.85 5.09 -10.62
C VAL A 66 1.04 3.78 -10.56
N SER A 67 1.67 2.68 -10.19
CA SER A 67 1.02 1.36 -10.14
C SER A 67 -0.01 1.27 -9.01
N ASP A 68 0.30 1.72 -7.78
CA ASP A 68 -0.64 1.69 -6.65
C ASP A 68 -1.86 2.57 -6.94
N VAL A 69 -1.67 3.78 -7.47
CA VAL A 69 -2.78 4.66 -7.86
C VAL A 69 -3.63 4.00 -8.94
N THR A 70 -3.00 3.44 -9.98
CA THR A 70 -3.70 2.80 -11.09
C THR A 70 -4.50 1.59 -10.61
N PHE A 71 -3.87 0.64 -9.90
CA PHE A 71 -4.56 -0.54 -9.39
C PHE A 71 -5.64 -0.20 -8.37
N PHE A 72 -5.42 0.81 -7.54
CA PHE A 72 -6.45 1.27 -6.61
C PHE A 72 -7.70 1.76 -7.35
N TYR A 73 -7.53 2.64 -8.35
CA TYR A 73 -8.67 3.13 -9.15
C TYR A 73 -9.33 2.01 -9.96
N VAL A 74 -8.55 1.09 -10.53
CA VAL A 74 -9.09 -0.05 -11.29
C VAL A 74 -9.88 -1.00 -10.37
N LEU A 75 -9.32 -1.39 -9.23
CA LEU A 75 -10.00 -2.28 -8.27
C LEU A 75 -11.25 -1.62 -7.70
N HIS A 76 -11.20 -0.32 -7.41
CA HIS A 76 -12.38 0.43 -6.94
C HIS A 76 -13.45 0.51 -8.04
N TRP A 77 -13.06 0.75 -9.29
CA TRP A 77 -13.99 0.81 -10.43
C TRP A 77 -14.66 -0.54 -10.66
N MET A 78 -13.87 -1.61 -10.66
CA MET A 78 -14.36 -2.98 -10.76
C MET A 78 -15.33 -3.31 -9.63
N ALA A 79 -14.99 -2.97 -8.38
CA ALA A 79 -15.89 -3.19 -7.25
C ALA A 79 -17.24 -2.46 -7.40
N ASN A 80 -17.27 -1.30 -8.06
CA ASN A 80 -18.49 -0.51 -8.26
C ASN A 80 -19.29 -0.89 -9.53
N HIS A 81 -18.65 -1.46 -10.56
CA HIS A 81 -19.28 -1.78 -11.85
C HIS A 81 -19.42 -3.29 -12.12
N TRP A 82 -18.86 -4.16 -11.28
CA TRP A 82 -19.00 -5.59 -11.46
C TRP A 82 -20.42 -6.07 -11.06
N PRO A 83 -21.14 -6.77 -11.96
CA PRO A 83 -22.58 -7.04 -11.81
C PRO A 83 -22.94 -8.16 -10.81
N GLN A 84 -21.96 -8.72 -10.09
CA GLN A 84 -22.26 -9.68 -9.03
C GLN A 84 -22.63 -8.94 -7.76
N LYS A 85 -23.94 -8.79 -7.54
CA LYS A 85 -24.53 -8.57 -6.22
C LYS A 85 -24.07 -9.72 -5.32
N ILE A 86 -22.93 -9.56 -4.63
CA ILE A 86 -22.58 -10.43 -3.51
C ILE A 86 -23.68 -10.18 -2.47
N PRO A 87 -24.59 -11.13 -2.22
CA PRO A 87 -25.68 -10.93 -1.27
C PRO A 87 -25.06 -11.01 0.12
N GLY A 88 -24.83 -9.85 0.76
CA GLY A 88 -24.50 -9.84 2.18
C GLY A 88 -23.53 -8.78 2.68
N GLU A 89 -22.81 -8.05 1.83
CA GLU A 89 -21.96 -6.96 2.31
C GLU A 89 -22.16 -5.69 1.48
N LYS A 90 -22.93 -4.77 2.07
CA LYS A 90 -22.78 -3.34 1.83
C LYS A 90 -21.32 -2.96 2.14
N LEU A 91 -20.41 -3.15 1.20
CA LEU A 91 -19.05 -2.62 1.29
C LEU A 91 -19.09 -1.08 1.47
N ALA A 92 -20.17 -0.46 0.99
CA ALA A 92 -20.56 0.94 1.19
C ALA A 92 -21.02 1.30 2.62
N GLU A 93 -21.30 0.34 3.51
CA GLU A 93 -21.62 0.61 4.94
C GLU A 93 -20.38 0.49 5.84
N VAL A 94 -19.28 -0.09 5.34
CA VAL A 94 -17.98 -0.20 6.04
C VAL A 94 -17.13 1.07 5.87
N VAL A 95 -17.33 1.80 4.78
CA VAL A 95 -16.89 3.18 4.61
C VAL A 95 -18.03 4.06 5.13
N GLY A 96 -18.09 4.20 6.45
CA GLY A 96 -19.20 4.90 7.07
C GLY A 96 -19.35 6.31 6.52
N GLU A 97 -20.51 6.60 5.95
CA GLU A 97 -21.29 7.81 6.20
C GLU A 97 -22.61 7.77 5.43
N GLY A 98 -23.64 8.34 6.05
CA GLY A 98 -24.87 8.65 5.34
C GLY A 98 -24.58 9.51 4.11
N ALA A 99 -25.35 9.28 3.04
CA ALA A 99 -25.23 9.90 1.73
C ALA A 99 -23.89 9.60 1.03
N ALA A 100 -23.89 8.55 0.19
CA ALA A 100 -22.77 8.13 -0.64
C ALA A 100 -22.13 9.32 -1.38
N PRO A 101 -20.91 9.75 -1.01
CA PRO A 101 -20.12 10.66 -1.81
C PRO A 101 -19.87 10.00 -3.18
N GLY A 102 -19.84 10.76 -4.27
CA GLY A 102 -19.56 10.20 -5.60
C GLY A 102 -18.27 9.37 -5.60
N TYR A 103 -18.28 8.24 -6.31
CA TYR A 103 -17.19 7.24 -6.46
C TYR A 103 -15.76 7.83 -6.38
N PHE A 104 -15.48 8.88 -7.16
CA PHE A 104 -14.16 9.51 -7.17
C PHE A 104 -13.80 10.21 -5.86
N LYS A 105 -14.77 10.87 -5.21
CA LYS A 105 -14.56 11.62 -3.97
C LYS A 105 -14.15 10.70 -2.82
N ASP A 106 -14.76 9.52 -2.71
CA ASP A 106 -14.41 8.54 -1.67
C ASP A 106 -13.03 7.91 -1.93
N ALA A 107 -12.78 7.49 -3.17
CA ALA A 107 -11.47 7.00 -3.60
C ALA A 107 -10.33 8.00 -3.34
N THR A 108 -10.54 9.27 -3.67
CA THR A 108 -9.55 10.33 -3.46
C THR A 108 -9.30 10.60 -1.98
N LEU A 109 -10.35 10.58 -1.14
CA LEU A 109 -10.20 10.82 0.31
C LEU A 109 -9.30 9.76 0.94
N VAL A 110 -9.54 8.48 0.61
CA VAL A 110 -8.70 7.35 1.06
C VAL A 110 -7.28 7.44 0.51
N GLN A 111 -7.08 7.92 -0.72
CA GLN A 111 -5.74 8.16 -1.26
C GLN A 111 -5.00 9.30 -0.56
N VAL A 112 -5.70 10.38 -0.18
CA VAL A 112 -5.07 11.48 0.59
C VAL A 112 -4.62 10.99 1.96
N GLU A 113 -5.43 10.18 2.65
CA GLU A 113 -5.01 9.54 3.91
C GLU A 113 -3.74 8.69 3.72
N ARG A 114 -3.63 7.97 2.59
CA ARG A 114 -2.42 7.20 2.23
C ARG A 114 -1.23 8.10 1.91
N MET A 115 -1.45 9.23 1.24
CA MET A 115 -0.41 10.16 0.82
C MET A 115 0.30 10.83 2.00
N VAL A 116 -0.37 10.93 3.16
CA VAL A 116 0.27 11.42 4.39
C VAL A 116 1.31 10.42 4.94
N LEU A 117 1.08 9.12 4.74
CA LEU A 117 1.97 8.06 5.24
C LEU A 117 3.04 7.65 4.22
N SER A 118 2.89 8.03 2.95
CA SER A 118 3.78 7.64 1.88
C SER A 118 5.22 8.18 2.01
N PRO A 119 5.51 9.40 2.53
CA PRO A 119 6.89 9.84 2.70
C PRO A 119 7.68 8.94 3.65
N LEU A 120 7.03 8.49 4.73
CA LEU A 120 7.64 7.58 5.69
C LEU A 120 7.83 6.19 5.08
N LEU A 121 6.86 5.72 4.29
CA LEU A 121 6.96 4.44 3.57
C LEU A 121 8.16 4.44 2.62
N TYR A 122 8.26 5.45 1.75
CA TYR A 122 9.35 5.54 0.77
C TYR A 122 10.71 5.74 1.43
N THR A 123 10.76 6.43 2.56
CA THR A 123 12.01 6.57 3.33
C THR A 123 12.48 5.22 3.86
N ILE A 124 11.61 4.47 4.54
CA ILE A 124 11.97 3.14 5.08
C ILE A 124 12.33 2.19 3.93
N TRP A 125 11.56 2.22 2.84
CA TRP A 125 11.80 1.35 1.69
C TRP A 125 13.16 1.64 1.05
N THR A 126 13.42 2.90 0.68
CA THR A 126 14.67 3.30 -0.01
C THR A 126 15.89 3.00 0.83
N VAL A 127 15.85 3.30 2.14
CA VAL A 127 16.93 2.99 3.07
C VAL A 127 17.18 1.48 3.13
N THR A 128 16.12 0.68 3.26
CA THR A 128 16.23 -0.79 3.32
C THR A 128 16.78 -1.35 2.00
N GLN A 129 16.28 -0.88 0.86
CA GLN A 129 16.72 -1.31 -0.46
C GLN A 129 18.20 -0.99 -0.70
N ILE A 130 18.64 0.24 -0.39
CA ILE A 130 20.05 0.63 -0.53
C ILE A 130 20.95 -0.18 0.42
N ALA A 131 20.50 -0.43 1.66
CA ALA A 131 21.25 -1.26 2.60
C ALA A 131 21.43 -2.69 2.08
N MET A 132 20.36 -3.31 1.55
CA MET A 132 20.40 -4.66 0.99
C MET A 132 21.30 -4.73 -0.26
N MET A 133 21.22 -3.74 -1.16
CA MET A 133 22.12 -3.66 -2.32
C MET A 133 23.59 -3.43 -1.92
N LYS A 134 23.86 -2.79 -0.77
CA LYS A 134 25.23 -2.69 -0.22
C LYS A 134 25.74 -4.02 0.33
N MET A 135 24.85 -4.92 0.74
CA MET A 135 25.18 -6.28 1.20
C MET A 135 25.28 -7.29 0.05
N GLY A 136 25.18 -6.85 -1.22
CA GLY A 136 25.27 -7.72 -2.39
C GLY A 136 23.98 -8.45 -2.76
N VAL A 137 22.84 -8.10 -2.14
CA VAL A 137 21.54 -8.64 -2.53
C VAL A 137 21.16 -8.09 -3.92
N ALA A 138 20.68 -8.97 -4.80
CA ALA A 138 20.26 -8.58 -6.15
C ALA A 138 19.16 -7.49 -6.09
N PRO A 139 19.11 -6.55 -7.06
CA PRO A 139 18.24 -5.37 -7.00
C PRO A 139 16.76 -5.71 -6.80
N VAL A 140 16.24 -6.70 -7.53
CA VAL A 140 14.84 -7.14 -7.40
C VAL A 140 14.53 -7.61 -5.98
N TRP A 141 15.37 -8.47 -5.40
CA TRP A 141 15.17 -8.97 -4.04
C TRP A 141 15.32 -7.87 -3.00
N ALA A 142 16.27 -6.95 -3.17
CA ALA A 142 16.42 -5.78 -2.32
C ALA A 142 15.17 -4.90 -2.34
N THR A 143 14.58 -4.69 -3.52
CA THR A 143 13.32 -3.96 -3.70
C THR A 143 12.17 -4.66 -2.99
N VAL A 144 11.99 -5.98 -3.19
CA VAL A 144 10.93 -6.77 -2.56
C VAL A 144 11.04 -6.75 -1.03
N MET A 145 12.24 -7.00 -0.50
CA MET A 145 12.48 -7.00 0.95
C MET A 145 12.27 -5.62 1.57
N GLY A 146 12.72 -4.56 0.88
CA GLY A 146 12.49 -3.18 1.31
C GLY A 146 11.01 -2.83 1.34
N PHE A 147 10.25 -3.22 0.30
CA PHE A 147 8.82 -3.00 0.23
C PHE A 147 8.06 -3.70 1.36
N CYS A 148 8.36 -4.98 1.59
CA CYS A 148 7.76 -5.76 2.68
C CYS A 148 8.04 -5.15 4.05
N THR A 149 9.29 -4.72 4.28
CA THR A 149 9.71 -4.10 5.55
C THR A 149 8.99 -2.77 5.77
N ALA A 150 9.01 -1.88 4.77
CA ALA A 150 8.35 -0.58 4.84
C ALA A 150 6.84 -0.73 5.05
N THR A 151 6.21 -1.63 4.29
CA THR A 151 4.79 -1.93 4.43
C THR A 151 4.47 -2.44 5.83
N ALA A 152 5.21 -3.41 6.37
CA ALA A 152 4.99 -3.93 7.72
C ALA A 152 5.12 -2.84 8.80
N CYS A 153 6.14 -1.99 8.72
CA CYS A 153 6.35 -0.88 9.65
C CYS A 153 5.18 0.12 9.60
N ILE A 154 4.84 0.61 8.40
CA ILE A 154 3.77 1.60 8.23
C ILE A 154 2.42 1.03 8.66
N ARG A 155 2.14 -0.24 8.35
CA ARG A 155 0.90 -0.91 8.75
C ARG A 155 0.78 -1.04 10.26
N THR A 156 1.89 -1.34 10.94
CA THR A 156 1.93 -1.41 12.40
C THR A 156 1.61 -0.05 13.01
N ILE A 157 2.27 1.01 12.52
CA ILE A 157 2.05 2.40 12.97
C ILE A 157 0.60 2.83 12.71
N HIS A 158 0.10 2.62 11.49
CA HIS A 158 -1.25 2.98 11.09
C HIS A 158 -2.31 2.25 11.93
N THR A 159 -2.13 0.95 12.17
CA THR A 159 -3.03 0.15 13.01
C THR A 159 -3.03 0.65 14.45
N MET A 160 -1.85 0.95 15.02
CA MET A 160 -1.75 1.53 16.35
C MET A 160 -2.45 2.89 16.45
N TRP A 161 -2.29 3.74 15.44
CA TRP A 161 -2.95 5.05 15.39
C TRP A 161 -4.47 4.91 15.32
N MET A 162 -4.99 4.07 14.43
CA MET A 162 -6.43 3.78 14.31
C MET A 162 -7.03 3.24 15.61
N VAL A 163 -6.34 2.33 16.30
CA VAL A 163 -6.79 1.81 17.60
C VAL A 163 -6.79 2.90 18.67
N ARG A 164 -5.78 3.78 18.69
CA ARG A 164 -5.73 4.92 19.63
C ARG A 164 -6.87 5.90 19.37
N THR A 165 -7.14 6.25 18.12
CA THR A 165 -8.25 7.14 17.74
C THR A 165 -9.60 6.55 18.13
N ALA A 166 -9.83 5.26 17.84
CA ALA A 166 -11.04 4.56 18.24
C ALA A 166 -11.23 4.53 19.78
N ARG A 167 -10.14 4.38 20.55
CA ARG A 167 -10.19 4.46 22.03
C ARG A 167 -10.53 5.87 22.52
N ARG A 168 -9.98 6.92 21.90
CA ARG A 168 -10.26 8.33 22.28
C ARG A 168 -11.72 8.70 22.04
N LEU A 169 -12.27 8.31 20.89
CA LEU A 169 -13.68 8.55 20.55
C LEU A 169 -14.64 7.86 21.54
N ARG A 170 -14.33 6.61 21.93
CA ARG A 170 -15.11 5.89 22.95
C ARG A 170 -15.06 6.53 24.34
N LYS A 171 -13.96 7.20 24.69
CA LYS A 171 -13.86 7.93 25.97
C LYS A 171 -14.72 9.19 25.95
N HIS A 172 -14.75 9.92 24.83
CA HIS A 172 -15.60 11.12 24.70
C HIS A 172 -17.09 10.76 24.74
N ALA A 173 -17.50 9.69 24.06
CA ALA A 173 -18.89 9.22 24.04
C ALA A 173 -19.41 8.65 25.37
N ARG A 174 -18.55 8.43 26.38
CA ARG A 174 -18.94 7.96 27.73
C ARG A 174 -18.88 9.07 28.79
N GLY A 175 -18.33 10.23 28.45
CA GLY A 175 -18.26 11.41 29.31
C GLY A 175 -19.20 12.53 28.87
N SER A 176 -20.08 12.26 27.89
CA SER A 176 -21.24 13.07 27.50
C SER A 176 -22.49 12.34 27.98
#